data_AF-A0A7V9M353-F1
#
_entry.id   AF-A0A7V9M353-F1
#
_cell.length_a   1.000
_cell.length_b   1.000
_cell.length_c   1.000
_cell.angle_alpha   90.00
_cell.angle_beta   90.00
_cell.angle_gamma   90.00
#
_symmetry.space_group_name_H-M   'P 1'
#
loop_
_entity.id
_entity.type
_entity.pdbx_description
1 polymer ?
#
loop_
_entity_poly.entity_id
_entity_poly.type
_entity_poly.pdbx_seq_one_letter_code
_entity_poly.pdbx_strand_id
1 'polypeptide(L)'
;MEDLSHYNPEGSVMRKTQMRLLEMLDVLDGICKKHNITYWIVCGTLLGARRHGGFIPWDDDLDVAILQKDYNKLISILKEELPDNLQIQTKETDKNFWYLFLRIRDTKSRFYNKFVRNFEYEGIFLDVFLLEPVPSMGFKKIIDKFLLSEIHFKTAKSLWHKIKYAIMICFLPIVHLIIKLSRLYY
;
A
#
# COMPACT_ATOMS: atom_id res chain seq x y z
N MET A 1 28.28 5.87 16.90
CA MET A 1 26.88 5.54 16.54
C MET A 1 26.26 4.92 17.77
N GLU A 2 25.02 5.28 18.08
CA GLU A 2 24.25 4.66 19.17
C GLU A 2 23.97 3.19 18.84
N ASP A 3 24.02 2.31 19.84
CA ASP A 3 23.69 0.90 19.66
C ASP A 3 22.18 0.69 19.67
N LEU A 4 21.63 0.45 18.48
CA LEU A 4 20.20 0.25 18.26
C LEU A 4 19.83 -1.23 18.09
N SER A 5 20.77 -2.16 18.31
CA SER A 5 20.58 -3.60 18.10
C SER A 5 19.48 -4.21 18.99
N HIS A 6 19.17 -3.57 20.11
CA HIS A 6 18.11 -4.00 21.02
C HIS A 6 16.69 -3.92 20.42
N TYR A 7 16.48 -3.13 19.35
CA TYR A 7 15.19 -3.04 18.65
C TYR A 7 14.93 -4.24 17.73
N ASN A 8 15.97 -4.79 17.10
CA ASN A 8 15.88 -5.91 16.16
C ASN A 8 17.03 -6.92 16.34
N PRO A 9 17.22 -7.51 17.53
CA PRO A 9 18.31 -8.43 17.75
C PRO A 9 18.18 -9.64 16.81
N GLU A 10 19.31 -10.23 16.43
CA GLU A 10 19.33 -11.36 15.51
C GLU A 10 18.44 -12.52 16.01
N GLY A 11 17.63 -13.08 15.12
CA GLY A 11 16.64 -14.11 15.45
C GLY A 11 15.33 -13.62 16.09
N SER A 12 15.22 -12.34 16.45
CA SER A 12 13.97 -11.74 16.93
C SER A 12 12.87 -11.76 15.87
N VAL A 13 11.62 -11.60 16.31
CA VAL A 13 10.47 -11.47 15.40
C VAL A 13 10.66 -10.28 14.47
N MET A 14 11.06 -9.11 15.01
CA MET A 14 11.34 -7.91 14.22
C MET A 14 12.37 -8.18 13.12
N ARG A 15 13.51 -8.78 13.49
CA ARG A 15 14.58 -9.05 12.53
C ARG A 15 14.15 -10.06 11.45
N LYS A 16 13.42 -11.11 11.82
CA LYS A 16 12.84 -12.07 10.88
C LYS A 16 11.83 -11.43 9.92
N THR A 17 10.99 -10.52 10.42
CA THR A 17 10.06 -9.74 9.59
C THR A 17 10.82 -8.89 8.57
N GLN A 18 11.84 -8.15 9.00
CA GLN A 18 12.67 -7.32 8.12
C GLN A 18 13.35 -8.16 7.02
N MET A 19 13.91 -9.32 7.37
CA MET A 19 14.52 -10.21 6.37
C MET A 19 13.47 -10.75 5.39
N ARG A 20 12.27 -11.10 5.88
CA ARG A 20 11.17 -11.56 5.02
C ARG A 20 10.68 -10.46 4.08
N LEU A 21 10.58 -9.22 4.55
CA LEU A 21 10.24 -8.06 3.72
C LEU A 21 11.29 -7.81 2.64
N LEU A 22 12.57 -7.97 2.96
CA LEU A 22 13.66 -7.86 1.97
C LEU A 22 13.54 -8.95 0.88
N GLU A 23 13.28 -10.20 1.25
CA GLU A 23 13.02 -11.28 0.29
C GLU A 23 11.81 -10.97 -0.62
N MET A 24 10.73 -10.41 -0.05
CA MET A 24 9.57 -9.98 -0.84
C MET A 24 9.92 -8.84 -1.81
N LEU A 25 10.77 -7.91 -1.38
CA LEU A 25 11.27 -6.84 -2.24
C LEU A 25 12.14 -7.39 -3.37
N ASP A 26 13.00 -8.38 -3.12
CA ASP A 26 13.82 -9.04 -4.15
C ASP A 26 12.95 -9.72 -5.22
N VAL A 27 11.85 -10.36 -4.81
CA VAL A 27 10.86 -10.93 -5.76
C VAL A 27 10.24 -9.83 -6.62
N LEU A 28 9.77 -8.75 -5.99
CA LEU A 28 9.17 -7.61 -6.72
C LEU A 28 10.19 -6.96 -7.66
N ASP A 29 11.43 -6.76 -7.22
CA ASP A 29 12.51 -6.19 -8.02
C ASP A 29 12.81 -7.04 -9.25
N GLY A 30 12.90 -8.37 -9.10
CA GLY A 30 13.10 -9.30 -10.20
C GLY A 30 12.00 -9.21 -11.25
N ILE A 31 10.73 -9.17 -10.82
CA ILE A 31 9.56 -9.01 -11.71
C ILE A 31 9.61 -7.63 -12.40
N CYS A 32 9.84 -6.55 -11.65
CA CYS A 32 9.90 -5.20 -12.19
C CYS A 32 11.02 -5.05 -13.24
N LYS A 33 12.22 -5.56 -12.96
CA LYS A 33 13.35 -5.56 -13.90
C LYS A 33 13.05 -6.34 -15.17
N LYS A 34 12.48 -7.55 -15.04
CA LYS A 34 12.08 -8.39 -16.18
C LYS A 34 11.11 -7.67 -17.12
N HIS A 35 10.22 -6.84 -16.58
CA HIS A 35 9.15 -6.16 -17.32
C HIS A 35 9.41 -4.69 -17.61
N ASN A 36 10.61 -4.19 -17.33
CA ASN A 36 11.01 -2.78 -17.48
C ASN A 36 10.08 -1.81 -16.74
N ILE A 37 9.67 -2.17 -15.51
CA ILE A 37 8.88 -1.33 -14.62
C ILE A 37 9.83 -0.69 -13.62
N THR A 38 9.82 0.64 -13.57
CA THR A 38 10.60 1.38 -12.57
C THR A 38 9.77 1.56 -11.30
N TYR A 39 10.38 1.26 -10.16
CA TYR A 39 9.84 1.56 -8.84
C TYR A 39 10.90 2.25 -7.99
N TRP A 40 10.47 2.86 -6.88
CA TRP A 40 11.37 3.48 -5.90
C TRP A 40 11.00 2.97 -4.51
N ILE A 41 11.98 2.73 -3.65
CA ILE A 41 11.71 2.69 -2.21
C ILE A 41 11.37 4.11 -1.73
N VAL A 42 10.42 4.23 -0.81
CA VAL A 42 9.93 5.53 -0.33
C VAL A 42 9.83 5.57 1.19
N CYS A 43 9.44 6.72 1.76
CA CYS A 43 9.10 6.86 3.17
C CYS A 43 10.18 6.34 4.15
N GLY A 44 9.77 5.55 5.15
CA GLY A 44 10.65 4.99 6.18
C GLY A 44 11.71 4.07 5.57
N THR A 45 11.35 3.29 4.55
CA THR A 45 12.25 2.40 3.83
C THR A 45 13.41 3.15 3.17
N LEU A 46 13.13 4.25 2.45
CA LEU A 46 14.17 5.07 1.83
C LEU A 46 15.08 5.73 2.88
N LEU A 47 14.49 6.26 3.95
CA LEU A 47 15.24 6.89 5.04
C LEU A 47 16.14 5.86 5.74
N GLY A 48 15.63 4.67 6.02
CA GLY A 48 16.38 3.55 6.58
C GLY A 48 17.57 3.19 5.70
N ALA A 49 17.33 2.91 4.42
CA ALA A 49 18.37 2.54 3.48
C ALA A 49 19.50 3.58 3.45
N ARG A 50 19.16 4.87 3.45
CA ARG A 50 20.14 5.95 3.40
C ARG A 50 20.88 6.19 4.72
N ARG A 51 20.19 6.07 5.86
CA ARG A 51 20.68 6.45 7.20
C ARG A 51 21.35 5.29 7.93
N HIS A 52 20.79 4.09 7.84
CA HIS A 52 21.20 2.90 8.58
C HIS A 52 21.81 1.82 7.67
N GLY A 53 21.79 2.00 6.34
CA GLY A 53 22.26 0.98 5.40
C GLY A 53 21.32 -0.24 5.29
N GLY A 54 20.06 -0.08 5.70
CA GLY A 54 19.07 -1.15 5.76
C GLY A 54 17.78 -0.66 6.40
N PHE A 55 17.01 -1.52 7.05
CA PHE A 55 15.82 -1.09 7.78
C PHE A 55 16.15 -0.12 8.93
N ILE A 56 15.20 0.75 9.27
CA ILE A 56 15.21 1.41 10.57
C ILE A 56 14.99 0.31 11.64
N PRO A 57 15.78 0.25 12.72
CA PRO A 57 15.79 -0.92 13.61
C PRO A 57 14.44 -1.34 14.18
N TRP A 58 13.54 -0.40 14.44
CA TRP A 58 12.20 -0.66 15.00
C TRP A 58 11.07 -0.71 13.96
N ASP A 59 11.40 -0.66 12.67
CA ASP A 59 10.46 -0.56 11.56
C ASP A 59 10.12 -1.95 11.01
N ASP A 60 8.82 -2.20 10.82
CA ASP A 60 8.24 -3.51 10.49
C ASP A 60 7.46 -3.53 9.17
N ASP A 61 7.58 -2.49 8.36
CA ASP A 61 7.00 -2.38 7.03
C ASP A 61 8.04 -2.09 5.93
N LEU A 62 7.60 -2.18 4.68
CA LEU A 62 8.39 -1.86 3.49
C LEU A 62 7.52 -1.16 2.45
N ASP A 63 7.93 0.05 2.10
CA ASP A 63 7.21 0.92 1.19
C ASP A 63 7.97 1.09 -0.12
N VAL A 64 7.27 0.79 -1.22
CA VAL A 64 7.69 1.15 -2.57
C VAL A 64 6.66 2.04 -3.23
N ALA A 65 7.05 2.73 -4.28
CA ALA A 65 6.16 3.51 -5.10
C ALA A 65 6.41 3.25 -6.59
N ILE A 66 5.35 3.32 -7.38
CA ILE A 66 5.38 3.16 -8.83
C ILE A 66 4.59 4.26 -9.53
N LEU A 67 4.87 4.49 -10.82
CA LEU A 67 4.12 5.47 -11.60
C LEU A 67 2.76 4.91 -12.02
N GLN A 68 1.76 5.80 -12.10
CA GLN A 68 0.41 5.46 -12.54
C GLN A 68 0.34 4.80 -13.92
N LYS A 69 1.23 5.18 -14.84
CA LYS A 69 1.30 4.57 -16.17
C LYS A 69 1.61 3.06 -16.12
N ASP A 70 2.31 2.61 -15.09
CA ASP A 70 2.77 1.22 -14.96
C ASP A 70 1.90 0.40 -13.99
N TYR A 71 1.00 1.04 -13.22
CA TYR A 71 0.22 0.39 -12.16
C TYR A 71 -0.65 -0.77 -12.64
N ASN A 72 -1.46 -0.55 -13.68
CA ASN A 72 -2.33 -1.61 -14.21
C ASN A 72 -1.52 -2.75 -14.81
N LYS A 73 -0.41 -2.43 -15.49
CA LYS A 73 0.51 -3.43 -16.05
C LYS A 73 1.12 -4.28 -14.92
N LEU A 74 1.61 -3.64 -13.86
CA LEU A 74 2.17 -4.32 -12.70
C LEU A 74 1.15 -5.26 -12.04
N ILE A 75 -0.08 -4.82 -11.81
CA ILE A 75 -1.12 -5.67 -11.22
C ILE A 75 -1.35 -6.93 -12.05
N SER A 76 -1.47 -6.82 -13.37
CA SER A 76 -1.67 -7.98 -14.24
C SER A 76 -0.49 -8.96 -14.15
N ILE A 77 0.75 -8.44 -14.20
CA ILE A 77 1.95 -9.27 -14.09
C ILE A 77 2.03 -9.95 -12.72
N LEU A 78 1.76 -9.23 -11.63
CA LEU A 78 1.82 -9.81 -10.29
C LEU A 78 0.78 -10.91 -10.05
N LYS A 79 -0.39 -10.85 -10.72
CA LYS A 79 -1.38 -11.94 -10.68
C LYS A 79 -0.86 -13.23 -11.33
N GLU A 80 0.08 -13.13 -12.27
CA GLU A 80 0.58 -14.25 -13.05
C GLU A 80 1.93 -14.77 -12.55
N GLU A 81 2.82 -13.87 -12.09
CA GLU A 81 4.22 -14.19 -11.81
C GLU A 81 4.61 -14.19 -10.33
N LEU A 82 3.71 -13.77 -9.42
CA LEU A 82 4.00 -13.94 -7.99
C LEU A 82 4.09 -15.43 -7.65
N PRO A 83 5.06 -15.84 -6.79
CA PRO A 83 5.12 -17.20 -6.29
C PRO A 83 3.93 -17.52 -5.39
N ASP A 84 3.55 -18.79 -5.27
CA ASP A 84 2.36 -19.26 -4.51
C ASP A 84 2.29 -18.80 -3.04
N ASN A 85 3.43 -18.44 -2.44
CA ASN A 85 3.48 -17.92 -1.07
C ASN A 85 3.25 -16.41 -0.98
N LEU A 86 3.05 -15.70 -2.09
CA LEU A 86 2.76 -14.27 -2.14
C LEU A 86 1.45 -14.01 -2.88
N GLN A 87 0.71 -12.99 -2.44
CA GLN A 87 -0.56 -12.63 -3.04
C GLN A 87 -0.76 -11.12 -3.07
N ILE A 88 -1.31 -10.60 -4.17
CA ILE A 88 -1.74 -9.21 -4.20
C ILE A 88 -3.03 -9.02 -3.41
N GLN A 89 -3.10 -7.90 -2.68
CA GLN A 89 -4.28 -7.45 -1.97
C GLN A 89 -4.64 -6.03 -2.43
N THR A 90 -5.82 -5.90 -3.02
CA THR A 90 -6.44 -4.65 -3.48
C THR A 90 -7.93 -4.65 -3.10
N LYS A 91 -8.64 -3.55 -3.33
CA LYS A 91 -10.10 -3.49 -3.17
C LYS A 91 -10.85 -4.53 -4.01
N GLU A 92 -10.26 -4.97 -5.13
CA GLU A 92 -10.88 -5.97 -6.02
C GLU A 92 -10.71 -7.38 -5.48
N THR A 93 -9.55 -7.70 -4.92
CA THR A 93 -9.24 -9.05 -4.41
C THR A 93 -9.75 -9.25 -2.99
N ASP A 94 -9.95 -8.18 -2.22
CA ASP A 94 -10.45 -8.21 -0.85
C ASP A 94 -11.42 -7.05 -0.62
N LYS A 95 -12.72 -7.37 -0.47
CA LYS A 95 -13.79 -6.39 -0.28
C LYS A 95 -13.71 -5.63 1.04
N ASN A 96 -12.98 -6.17 2.02
CA ASN A 96 -12.73 -5.52 3.30
C ASN A 96 -11.47 -4.66 3.27
N PHE A 97 -10.61 -4.84 2.26
CA PHE A 97 -9.42 -4.03 2.06
C PHE A 97 -9.77 -2.62 1.64
N TRP A 98 -9.45 -1.64 2.48
CA TRP A 98 -9.91 -0.27 2.31
C TRP A 98 -8.84 0.71 1.85
N TYR A 99 -7.57 0.30 1.82
CA TYR A 99 -6.49 1.13 1.31
C TYR A 99 -6.68 1.39 -0.19
N LEU A 100 -6.20 2.56 -0.65
CA LEU A 100 -6.30 3.01 -2.05
C LEU A 100 -5.10 2.58 -2.91
N PHE A 101 -4.21 1.77 -2.34
CA PHE A 101 -2.98 1.30 -2.95
C PHE A 101 -2.91 -0.23 -2.90
N LEU A 102 -1.94 -0.81 -3.59
CA LEU A 102 -1.73 -2.25 -3.64
C LEU A 102 -0.86 -2.72 -2.46
N ARG A 103 -1.19 -3.88 -1.89
CA ARG A 103 -0.28 -4.64 -1.01
C ARG A 103 0.14 -5.96 -1.64
N ILE A 104 1.38 -6.35 -1.42
CA ILE A 104 1.84 -7.73 -1.64
C ILE A 104 1.93 -8.39 -0.27
N ARG A 105 1.27 -9.54 -0.09
CA ARG A 105 1.11 -10.24 1.19
C ARG A 105 1.82 -11.57 1.16
N ASP A 106 2.54 -11.89 2.23
CA ASP A 106 3.08 -13.23 2.46
C ASP A 106 2.02 -14.13 3.10
N THR A 107 1.54 -15.13 2.35
CA THR A 107 0.45 -16.04 2.76
C THR A 107 0.89 -17.04 3.84
N LYS A 108 2.20 -17.16 4.08
CA LYS A 108 2.77 -18.07 5.09
C LYS A 108 3.11 -17.36 6.42
N SER A 109 2.73 -16.10 6.56
CA SER A 109 2.99 -15.29 7.75
C SER A 109 1.69 -14.70 8.32
N ARG A 110 1.79 -14.09 9.50
CA ARG A 110 0.67 -13.36 10.11
C ARG A 110 1.14 -12.08 10.80
N PHE A 111 0.54 -10.97 10.43
CA PHE A 111 0.71 -9.66 11.02
C PHE A 111 -0.51 -9.32 11.88
N TYR A 112 -0.33 -9.24 13.19
CA TYR A 112 -1.43 -8.96 14.11
C TYR A 112 -1.67 -7.45 14.25
N ASN A 113 -2.78 -6.96 13.67
CA ASN A 113 -3.20 -5.58 13.82
C ASN A 113 -4.53 -5.48 14.57
N LYS A 114 -4.51 -4.86 15.76
CA LYS A 114 -5.71 -4.70 16.60
C LYS A 114 -6.80 -3.84 15.96
N PHE A 115 -6.44 -2.97 15.02
CA PHE A 115 -7.31 -1.97 14.39
C PHE A 115 -7.89 -2.43 13.05
N VAL A 116 -7.30 -3.47 12.45
CA VAL A 116 -7.73 -4.02 11.17
C VAL A 116 -8.28 -5.41 11.43
N ARG A 117 -9.59 -5.58 11.25
CA ARG A 117 -10.26 -6.88 11.37
C ARG A 117 -10.78 -7.32 10.01
N ASN A 118 -10.65 -8.61 9.73
CA ASN A 118 -11.30 -9.30 8.62
C ASN A 118 -10.76 -8.99 7.21
N PHE A 119 -9.45 -8.76 7.09
CA PHE A 119 -8.82 -8.83 5.76
C PHE A 119 -8.71 -10.30 5.33
N GLU A 120 -8.86 -10.57 4.04
CA GLU A 120 -8.67 -11.90 3.45
C GLU A 120 -7.23 -12.38 3.68
N TYR A 121 -6.28 -11.46 3.52
CA TYR A 121 -4.85 -11.71 3.74
C TYR A 121 -4.34 -10.85 4.90
N GLU A 122 -3.90 -11.52 5.97
CA GLU A 122 -3.39 -10.91 7.20
C GLU A 122 -1.86 -11.08 7.37
N GLY A 123 -1.13 -11.47 6.32
CA GLY A 123 0.32 -11.66 6.38
C GLY A 123 1.13 -10.37 6.46
N ILE A 124 2.45 -10.51 6.67
CA ILE A 124 3.45 -9.46 6.45
C ILE A 124 3.25 -8.89 5.04
N PHE A 125 3.46 -7.57 4.90
CA PHE A 125 3.07 -6.84 3.71
C PHE A 125 4.13 -5.88 3.21
N LEU A 126 4.18 -5.75 1.89
CA LEU A 126 4.89 -4.70 1.18
C LEU A 126 3.84 -3.75 0.59
N ASP A 127 3.94 -2.46 0.94
CA ASP A 127 3.04 -1.41 0.46
C ASP A 127 3.55 -0.86 -0.88
N VAL A 128 2.72 -0.94 -1.93
CA VAL A 128 3.02 -0.45 -3.28
C VAL A 128 2.18 0.79 -3.54
N PHE A 129 2.75 1.96 -3.25
CA PHE A 129 2.13 3.25 -3.46
C PHE A 129 2.09 3.65 -4.93
N LEU A 130 1.06 4.40 -5.26
CA LEU A 130 0.81 4.95 -6.57
C LEU A 130 1.26 6.42 -6.61
N LEU A 131 2.21 6.73 -7.47
CA LEU A 131 2.60 8.10 -7.80
C LEU A 131 1.86 8.53 -9.05
N GLU A 132 1.01 9.55 -8.90
CA GLU A 132 0.31 10.18 -10.00
C GLU A 132 0.43 11.71 -9.90
N PRO A 133 0.54 12.40 -11.05
CA PRO A 133 0.48 13.85 -11.06
C PRO A 133 -0.92 14.29 -10.61
N VAL A 134 -0.96 15.36 -9.81
CA VAL A 134 -2.22 15.95 -9.35
C VAL A 134 -2.26 17.43 -9.69
N PRO A 135 -3.40 17.98 -10.13
CA PRO A 135 -3.53 19.39 -10.50
C PRO A 135 -3.12 20.36 -9.37
N SER A 136 -3.46 20.04 -8.13
CA SER A 136 -3.05 20.78 -6.95
C SER A 136 -3.24 19.96 -5.68
N MET A 137 -2.59 20.36 -4.58
CA MET A 137 -2.81 19.76 -3.26
C MET A 137 -4.26 19.94 -2.76
N GLY A 138 -4.89 21.08 -3.08
CA GLY A 138 -6.29 21.33 -2.75
C GLY A 138 -7.22 20.35 -3.46
N PHE A 139 -6.99 20.14 -4.76
CA PHE A 139 -7.72 19.14 -5.55
C PHE A 139 -7.54 17.74 -4.96
N LYS A 140 -6.31 17.33 -4.66
CA LYS A 140 -6.02 16.03 -4.03
C LYS A 140 -6.81 15.82 -2.74
N LYS A 141 -6.79 16.79 -1.83
CA LYS A 141 -7.52 16.70 -0.55
C LYS A 141 -9.03 16.51 -0.74
N ILE A 142 -9.61 17.17 -1.74
CA ILE A 142 -11.04 16.99 -2.07
C ILE A 142 -11.28 15.57 -2.57
N ILE A 143 -10.50 15.12 -3.54
CA ILE A 143 -10.61 13.76 -4.11
C ILE A 143 -10.46 12.69 -3.03
N ASP A 144 -9.41 12.75 -2.21
CA ASP A 144 -9.17 11.78 -1.13
C ASP A 144 -10.36 11.70 -0.17
N LYS A 145 -10.96 12.84 0.18
CA LYS A 145 -12.14 12.90 1.06
C LYS A 145 -13.33 12.14 0.48
N PHE A 146 -13.51 12.18 -0.85
CA PHE A 146 -14.53 11.38 -1.54
C PHE A 146 -14.13 9.90 -1.60
N LEU A 147 -12.90 9.58 -2.01
CA LEU A 147 -12.44 8.18 -2.14
C LEU A 147 -12.47 7.42 -0.80
N LEU A 148 -12.30 8.12 0.33
CA LEU A 148 -12.38 7.56 1.68
C LEU A 148 -13.81 7.59 2.27
N SER A 149 -14.81 8.10 1.54
CA SER A 149 -16.17 8.26 2.06
C SER A 149 -16.84 6.93 2.43
N GLU A 150 -16.59 5.85 1.70
CA GLU A 150 -17.10 4.51 2.03
C GLU A 150 -16.59 4.01 3.39
N ILE A 151 -15.33 4.29 3.70
CA ILE A 151 -14.70 3.89 4.96
C ILE A 151 -15.26 4.72 6.10
N HIS A 152 -15.37 6.03 5.89
CA HIS A 152 -15.96 6.92 6.86
C HIS A 152 -17.44 6.60 7.09
N PHE A 153 -18.17 6.14 6.09
CA PHE A 153 -19.54 5.65 6.24
C PHE A 153 -19.60 4.40 7.12
N LYS A 154 -18.76 3.39 6.83
CA LYS A 154 -18.68 2.13 7.59
C LYS A 154 -18.29 2.36 9.06
N THR A 155 -17.42 3.33 9.33
CA THR A 155 -16.90 3.61 10.68
C THR A 155 -17.68 4.71 11.43
N ALA A 156 -18.58 5.44 10.76
CA ALA A 156 -19.36 6.51 11.38
C ALA A 156 -20.30 5.98 12.47
N LYS A 157 -20.17 6.55 13.69
CA LYS A 157 -21.04 6.25 14.83
C LYS A 157 -22.36 7.03 14.82
N SER A 158 -22.37 8.21 14.19
CA SER A 158 -23.52 9.13 14.18
C SER A 158 -24.33 9.03 12.89
N LEU A 159 -25.66 9.07 12.99
CA LEU A 159 -26.56 9.03 11.83
C LEU A 159 -26.31 10.19 10.86
N TRP A 160 -26.08 11.40 11.38
CA TRP A 160 -25.72 12.57 10.55
C TRP A 160 -24.47 12.33 9.71
N HIS A 161 -23.45 11.71 10.29
CA HIS A 161 -22.23 11.36 9.56
C HIS A 161 -22.48 10.27 8.53
N LYS A 162 -23.30 9.26 8.84
CA LYS A 162 -23.71 8.25 7.87
C LYS A 162 -24.44 8.86 6.68
N ILE A 163 -25.40 9.75 6.91
CA ILE A 163 -26.12 10.45 5.83
C ILE A 163 -25.15 11.28 4.98
N LYS A 164 -24.28 12.06 5.62
CA LYS A 164 -23.24 12.85 4.92
C LYS A 164 -22.38 11.99 4.00
N TYR A 165 -21.83 10.89 4.50
CA TYR A 165 -20.97 10.03 3.69
C TYR A 165 -21.75 9.23 2.65
N ALA A 166 -23.00 8.83 2.93
CA ALA A 166 -23.88 8.22 1.93
C ALA A 166 -24.12 9.15 0.73
N ILE A 167 -24.39 10.44 0.99
CA ILE A 167 -24.50 11.45 -0.06
C ILE A 167 -23.20 11.54 -0.86
N MET A 168 -22.04 11.61 -0.19
CA MET A 168 -20.74 11.65 -0.88
C MET A 168 -20.48 10.43 -1.75
N ILE A 169 -20.87 9.23 -1.31
CA ILE A 169 -20.74 7.98 -2.05
C ILE A 169 -21.53 8.04 -3.37
N CYS A 170 -22.72 8.66 -3.38
CA CYS A 170 -23.50 8.83 -4.61
C CYS A 170 -22.77 9.64 -5.70
N PHE A 171 -21.81 10.50 -5.32
CA PHE A 171 -21.01 11.27 -6.26
C PHE A 171 -19.70 10.58 -6.68
N LEU A 172 -19.36 9.41 -6.13
CA LEU A 172 -18.14 8.67 -6.49
C LEU A 172 -18.00 8.43 -8.00
N PRO A 173 -19.03 8.05 -8.78
CA PRO A 173 -18.87 7.88 -10.22
C PRO A 173 -18.41 9.15 -10.94
N ILE A 174 -18.93 10.31 -10.51
CA ILE A 174 -18.53 11.62 -11.03
C ILE A 174 -17.09 11.94 -10.63
N VAL A 175 -16.72 11.66 -9.38
CA VAL A 175 -15.34 11.83 -8.90
C VAL A 175 -14.36 10.98 -9.70
N HIS A 176 -14.67 9.71 -9.98
CA HIS A 176 -13.84 8.85 -10.82
C HIS A 176 -13.72 9.37 -12.26
N LEU A 177 -14.80 9.92 -12.82
CA LEU A 177 -14.76 10.58 -14.13
C LEU A 177 -13.83 11.80 -14.12
N ILE A 178 -13.90 12.64 -13.08
CA ILE A 178 -13.01 13.81 -12.91
C ILE A 178 -11.54 13.36 -12.83
N ILE A 179 -11.23 12.32 -12.06
CA ILE A 179 -9.87 11.75 -11.97
C ILE A 179 -9.41 11.25 -13.35
N LYS A 180 -10.26 10.53 -14.07
CA LYS A 180 -9.94 10.01 -15.41
C LYS A 180 -9.66 11.16 -16.37
N LEU A 181 -10.47 12.21 -16.35
CA LEU A 181 -10.27 13.40 -17.17
C LEU A 181 -8.99 14.14 -16.76
N SER A 182 -8.70 14.31 -15.47
CA SER A 182 -7.47 14.99 -15.05
C SER A 182 -6.21 14.26 -15.52
N ARG A 183 -6.22 12.92 -15.55
CA ARG A 183 -5.12 12.10 -16.09
C ARG A 183 -4.91 12.22 -17.61
N LEU A 184 -5.81 12.87 -18.34
CA LEU A 184 -5.61 13.18 -19.76
C LEU A 184 -4.81 14.47 -19.97
N TYR A 185 -4.77 15.35 -18.96
CA TYR A 185 -4.13 16.67 -19.04
C TYR A 185 -2.77 16.72 -18.36
N TYR A 186 -2.40 15.69 -17.57
CA TYR A 186 -1.16 15.56 -16.82
C TYR A 186 -0.61 14.13 -16.96
#